data_AF-A0A1X7KZB3-F1
#
_entry.id   AF-A0A1X7KZB3-F1
#
_cell.length_a   1.000
_cell.length_b   1.000
_cell.length_c   1.000
_cell.angle_alpha   90.00
_cell.angle_beta   90.00
_cell.angle_gamma   90.00
#
_symmetry.space_group_name_H-M   'P 1'
#
loop_
_entity.id
_entity.type
_entity.pdbx_description
1 polymer ?
#
loop_
_entity_poly.entity_id
_entity_poly.type
_entity_poly.pdbx_seq_one_letter_code
_entity_poly.pdbx_strand_id
1 'polypeptide(L)'
;MQKLMNSFKPILTSFLILFLSSCLQNKSKGKIDKLNTGQEIESVESDFTIIEFDPEWYWIYKNVSPSMLSDNEIQQVEKILQTVVEENNASRKEKTESRFSIKLEGYKKQYVAVINQKGEKEVWANMFCSDFEAEYWKVGIVDVDDGGNCFWNVKINLATGEYYELSINGYA
;
A
#
# COMPACT_ATOMS: atom_id res chain seq x y z
N MET A 1 56.16 -22.57 33.93
CA MET A 1 56.02 -23.80 33.11
C MET A 1 54.79 -24.55 33.57
N GLN A 2 53.99 -25.01 32.60
CA GLN A 2 52.73 -25.78 32.69
C GLN A 2 51.53 -25.14 33.44
N LYS A 3 50.60 -24.57 32.66
CA LYS A 3 49.17 -24.79 32.91
C LYS A 3 48.58 -25.53 31.72
N LEU A 4 47.97 -26.66 32.04
CA LEU A 4 47.41 -27.63 31.13
C LEU A 4 46.23 -27.05 30.34
N MET A 5 46.28 -27.37 29.06
CA MET A 5 45.22 -27.34 28.06
C MET A 5 44.07 -28.25 28.52
N ASN A 6 42.81 -27.81 28.38
CA ASN A 6 41.67 -28.72 28.26
C ASN A 6 40.58 -28.10 27.38
N SER A 7 40.52 -28.64 26.17
CA SER A 7 39.42 -28.52 25.21
C SER A 7 38.24 -29.37 25.69
N PHE A 8 37.06 -28.79 25.82
CA PHE A 8 35.82 -29.55 26.01
C PHE A 8 35.08 -29.66 24.67
N LYS A 9 34.90 -30.90 24.20
CA LYS A 9 34.18 -31.30 22.99
C LYS A 9 32.67 -31.39 23.26
N PRO A 10 31.82 -31.27 22.22
CA PRO A 10 30.36 -31.22 22.35
C PRO A 10 29.78 -32.58 22.76
N ILE A 11 28.85 -32.56 23.72
CA ILE A 11 28.11 -33.75 24.16
C ILE A 11 26.88 -33.90 23.26
N LEU A 12 26.88 -35.00 22.51
CA LEU A 12 25.78 -35.49 21.70
C LEU A 12 24.77 -36.19 22.62
N THR A 13 23.66 -35.52 22.97
CA THR A 13 22.55 -36.16 23.70
C THR A 13 21.46 -36.60 22.72
N SER A 14 21.45 -37.90 22.45
CA SER A 14 20.38 -38.59 21.74
C SER A 14 19.15 -38.70 22.65
N PHE A 15 18.16 -37.83 22.46
CA PHE A 15 16.82 -37.99 23.04
C PHE A 15 15.88 -38.61 22.02
N LEU A 16 15.46 -39.83 22.32
CA LEU A 16 14.42 -40.61 21.66
C LEU A 16 13.07 -39.90 21.85
N ILE A 17 12.54 -39.22 20.82
CA ILE A 17 11.21 -38.61 20.85
C ILE A 17 10.26 -39.48 20.03
N LEU A 18 9.32 -40.09 20.76
CA LEU A 18 8.22 -40.90 20.28
C LEU A 18 7.28 -40.07 19.40
N PHE A 19 7.02 -40.56 18.19
CA PHE A 19 5.92 -40.10 17.35
C PHE A 19 4.59 -40.50 17.98
N LEU A 20 3.83 -39.50 18.44
CA LEU A 20 2.37 -39.59 18.54
C LEU A 20 1.76 -38.48 17.71
N SER A 21 1.27 -38.90 16.55
CA SER A 21 0.44 -38.13 15.65
C SER A 21 -0.91 -37.88 16.32
N SER A 22 -1.25 -36.63 16.60
CA SER A 22 -2.65 -36.18 16.64
C SER A 22 -2.70 -34.68 16.43
N CYS A 23 -3.02 -34.28 15.20
CA CYS A 23 -3.53 -32.96 14.91
C CYS A 23 -4.83 -32.75 15.69
N LEU A 24 -4.85 -31.82 16.64
CA LEU A 24 -6.08 -31.25 17.16
C LEU A 24 -6.16 -29.80 16.67
N GLN A 25 -6.57 -29.64 15.41
CA GLN A 25 -7.06 -28.36 14.92
C GLN A 25 -8.48 -28.19 15.46
N ASN A 26 -8.67 -27.19 16.31
CA ASN A 26 -9.99 -26.70 16.70
C ASN A 26 -10.70 -26.16 15.46
N LYS A 27 -11.48 -27.02 14.80
CA LYS A 27 -12.48 -26.62 13.80
C LYS A 27 -13.65 -25.98 14.55
N SER A 28 -13.73 -24.66 14.50
CA SER A 28 -14.99 -23.95 14.68
C SER A 28 -16.01 -24.53 13.69
N LYS A 29 -17.05 -25.18 14.21
CA LYS A 29 -18.23 -25.60 13.44
C LYS A 29 -19.09 -24.35 13.18
N GLY A 30 -18.75 -23.62 12.12
CA GLY A 30 -19.71 -22.77 11.42
C GLY A 30 -20.63 -23.65 10.57
N LYS A 31 -21.92 -23.56 10.82
CA LYS A 31 -23.00 -24.29 10.15
C LYS A 31 -23.06 -23.84 8.67
N ILE A 32 -22.73 -24.73 7.74
CA ILE A 32 -22.94 -24.50 6.30
C ILE A 32 -24.34 -25.03 5.97
N ASP A 33 -25.30 -24.11 5.89
CA ASP A 33 -26.53 -24.38 5.16
C ASP A 33 -26.19 -24.30 3.66
N LYS A 34 -26.43 -25.40 2.94
CA LYS A 34 -26.25 -25.47 1.50
C LYS A 34 -27.32 -24.62 0.81
N LEU A 35 -26.91 -23.59 0.09
CA LEU A 35 -27.71 -23.05 -1.00
C LEU A 35 -26.83 -22.95 -2.25
N ASN A 36 -27.17 -23.77 -3.25
CA ASN A 36 -26.67 -23.61 -4.61
C ASN A 36 -27.22 -22.31 -5.17
N THR A 37 -26.39 -21.50 -5.83
CA THR A 37 -26.60 -21.00 -7.20
C THR A 37 -25.26 -20.38 -7.63
N GLY A 38 -24.79 -20.74 -8.83
CA GLY A 38 -23.57 -20.19 -9.38
C GLY A 38 -23.67 -18.68 -9.52
N GLN A 39 -22.87 -17.96 -8.75
CA GLN A 39 -22.30 -16.68 -9.17
C GLN A 39 -20.85 -16.98 -9.50
N GLU A 40 -20.44 -16.63 -10.72
CA GLU A 40 -19.04 -16.35 -10.99
C GLU A 40 -18.53 -15.46 -9.86
N ILE A 41 -17.44 -15.87 -9.23
CA ILE A 41 -16.66 -14.96 -8.40
C ILE A 41 -16.10 -13.96 -9.40
N GLU A 42 -16.85 -12.88 -9.63
CA GLU A 42 -16.33 -11.68 -10.27
C GLU A 42 -15.09 -11.31 -9.46
N SER A 43 -13.92 -11.45 -10.08
CA SER A 43 -12.68 -11.03 -9.48
C SER A 43 -12.83 -9.56 -9.16
N VAL A 44 -12.97 -9.22 -7.88
CA VAL A 44 -12.96 -7.83 -7.44
C VAL A 44 -11.58 -7.31 -7.79
N GLU A 45 -11.48 -6.66 -8.95
CA GLU A 45 -10.28 -6.02 -9.40
C GLU A 45 -9.92 -4.98 -8.34
N SER A 46 -8.67 -5.03 -7.86
CA SER A 46 -8.21 -4.04 -6.90
C SER A 46 -8.21 -2.67 -7.57
N ASP A 47 -8.75 -1.68 -6.86
CA ASP A 47 -8.75 -0.28 -7.28
C ASP A 47 -7.37 0.38 -7.12
N PHE A 48 -6.34 -0.38 -6.72
CA PHE A 48 -4.97 0.09 -6.61
C PHE A 48 -3.94 -0.86 -7.22
N THR A 49 -2.77 -0.30 -7.53
CA THR A 49 -1.54 -1.05 -7.83
C THR A 49 -0.38 -0.47 -7.04
N ILE A 50 0.65 -1.27 -6.81
CA ILE A 50 1.93 -0.82 -6.27
C ILE A 50 2.95 -0.88 -7.39
N ILE A 51 3.60 0.24 -7.66
CA ILE A 51 4.61 0.38 -8.70
C ILE A 51 5.95 0.60 -8.00
N GLU A 52 6.96 -0.20 -8.39
CA GLU A 52 8.32 -0.01 -7.92
C GLU A 52 8.85 1.34 -8.40
N PHE A 53 9.49 2.10 -7.51
CA PHE A 53 10.04 3.41 -7.84
C PHE A 53 11.15 3.32 -8.88
N ASP A 54 11.00 4.02 -10.01
CA ASP A 54 12.05 4.24 -10.99
C ASP A 54 12.82 5.54 -10.67
N PRO A 55 14.16 5.51 -10.53
CA PRO A 55 14.98 6.71 -10.37
C PRO A 55 14.82 7.78 -11.46
N GLU A 56 14.33 7.42 -12.65
CA GLU A 56 13.97 8.38 -13.71
C GLU A 56 12.80 9.28 -13.32
N TRP A 57 11.96 8.87 -12.36
CA TRP A 57 10.86 9.68 -11.80
C TRP A 57 11.35 10.66 -10.73
N TYR A 58 12.43 11.37 -11.03
CA TYR A 58 13.03 12.38 -10.15
C TYR A 58 12.08 13.54 -9.79
N TRP A 59 10.99 13.69 -10.56
CA TRP A 59 9.94 14.67 -10.33
C TRP A 59 8.99 14.25 -9.20
N ILE A 60 8.88 12.95 -8.92
CA ILE A 60 8.17 12.42 -7.74
C ILE A 60 9.08 12.55 -6.52
N TYR A 61 10.26 11.91 -6.55
CA TYR A 61 11.21 11.92 -5.44
C TYR A 61 12.66 12.07 -5.93
N LYS A 62 13.51 12.69 -5.11
CA LYS A 62 14.95 12.82 -5.37
C LYS A 62 15.76 12.23 -4.21
N ASN A 63 16.86 11.55 -4.55
CA ASN A 63 17.80 10.99 -3.57
C ASN A 63 17.14 10.03 -2.55
N VAL A 64 16.27 9.17 -3.05
CA VAL A 64 15.56 8.15 -2.27
C VAL A 64 15.93 6.76 -2.77
N SER A 65 15.56 5.72 -2.02
CA SER A 65 15.68 4.32 -2.47
C SER A 65 14.29 3.69 -2.62
N PRO A 66 14.04 2.81 -3.61
CA PRO A 66 12.77 2.08 -3.71
C PRO A 66 12.44 1.27 -2.45
N SER A 67 11.16 1.13 -2.15
CA SER A 67 10.65 0.30 -1.07
C SER A 67 9.38 -0.43 -1.48
N MET A 68 9.09 -1.54 -0.80
CA MET A 68 7.78 -2.20 -0.84
C MET A 68 6.88 -1.72 0.30
N LEU A 69 5.56 -1.93 0.13
CA LEU A 69 4.54 -1.76 1.15
C LEU A 69 4.05 -3.12 1.64
N SER A 70 3.87 -3.23 2.95
CA SER A 70 3.13 -4.32 3.59
C SER A 70 1.64 -4.00 3.67
N ASP A 71 0.80 -5.02 3.90
CA ASP A 71 -0.66 -4.84 4.02
C ASP A 71 -1.06 -3.81 5.09
N ASN A 72 -0.34 -3.78 6.23
CA ASN A 72 -0.60 -2.81 7.28
C ASN A 72 -0.24 -1.38 6.85
N GLU A 73 0.83 -1.21 6.08
CA GLU A 73 1.21 0.09 5.52
C GLU A 73 0.21 0.54 4.45
N ILE A 74 -0.33 -0.36 3.63
CA ILE A 74 -1.41 -0.06 2.68
C ILE A 74 -2.65 0.43 3.44
N GLN A 75 -3.06 -0.26 4.51
CA GLN A 75 -4.18 0.19 5.35
C GLN A 75 -3.93 1.57 5.98
N GLN A 76 -2.68 1.86 6.37
CA GLN A 76 -2.29 3.17 6.88
C GLN A 76 -2.39 4.26 5.79
N VAL A 77 -1.92 3.97 4.57
CA VAL A 77 -2.06 4.86 3.41
C VAL A 77 -3.53 5.18 3.15
N GLU A 78 -4.38 4.16 3.05
CA GLU A 78 -5.83 4.33 2.78
C GLU A 78 -6.51 5.18 3.87
N LYS A 79 -6.14 4.99 5.13
CA LYS A 79 -6.65 5.82 6.23
C LYS A 79 -6.23 7.28 6.10
N ILE A 80 -4.97 7.54 5.75
CA ILE A 80 -4.46 8.90 5.55
C ILE A 80 -5.15 9.55 4.35
N LEU A 81 -5.39 8.80 3.26
CA LEU A 81 -6.11 9.29 2.08
C LEU A 81 -7.55 9.74 2.42
N GLN A 82 -8.23 9.06 3.34
CA GLN A 82 -9.54 9.53 3.83
C GLN A 82 -9.43 10.91 4.48
N THR A 83 -8.42 11.12 5.32
CA THR A 83 -8.13 12.44 5.94
C THR A 83 -7.81 13.49 4.88
N VAL A 84 -7.00 13.16 3.86
CA VAL A 84 -6.70 14.08 2.74
C VAL A 84 -7.98 14.57 2.05
N VAL A 85 -8.90 13.63 1.75
CA VAL A 85 -10.19 13.95 1.11
C VAL A 85 -11.05 14.84 2.00
N GLU A 86 -11.20 14.47 3.27
CA GLU A 86 -12.01 15.22 4.24
C GLU A 86 -11.49 16.66 4.41
N GLU A 87 -10.18 16.82 4.62
CA GLU A 87 -9.56 18.13 4.83
C GLU A 87 -9.61 19.01 3.57
N ASN A 88 -9.28 18.46 2.39
CA ASN A 88 -9.38 19.20 1.13
C ASN A 88 -10.81 19.68 0.90
N ASN A 89 -11.80 18.80 1.05
CA ASN A 89 -13.19 19.13 0.75
C ASN A 89 -13.78 20.11 1.78
N ALA A 90 -13.42 19.99 3.06
CA ALA A 90 -13.87 20.92 4.10
C ALA A 90 -13.33 22.35 3.90
N SER A 91 -12.14 22.48 3.30
CA SER A 91 -11.53 23.77 3.00
C SER A 91 -12.20 24.53 1.85
N ARG A 92 -12.95 23.83 0.98
CA ARG A 92 -13.49 24.33 -0.29
C ARG A 92 -14.98 24.68 -0.22
N LYS A 93 -15.31 25.70 0.58
CA LYS A 93 -16.71 26.12 0.84
C LYS A 93 -17.41 26.81 -0.34
N GLU A 94 -16.66 27.33 -1.31
CA GLU A 94 -17.20 28.06 -2.48
C GLU A 94 -17.42 27.14 -3.69
N LYS A 95 -18.45 27.42 -4.51
CA LYS A 95 -18.79 26.60 -5.70
C LYS A 95 -17.66 26.50 -6.73
N THR A 96 -16.83 27.53 -6.87
CA THR A 96 -15.67 27.50 -7.77
C THR A 96 -14.54 26.63 -7.24
N GLU A 97 -14.49 26.43 -5.92
CA GLU A 97 -13.56 25.54 -5.25
C GLU A 97 -14.07 24.09 -5.25
N SER A 98 -15.39 23.88 -5.24
CA SER A 98 -15.98 22.53 -5.22
C SER A 98 -15.66 21.70 -6.47
N ARG A 99 -15.23 22.31 -7.58
CA ARG A 99 -14.71 21.54 -8.72
C ARG A 99 -13.39 20.84 -8.41
N PHE A 100 -12.65 21.29 -7.40
CA PHE A 100 -11.46 20.62 -6.89
C PHE A 100 -11.74 19.77 -5.64
N SER A 101 -13.02 19.48 -5.37
CA SER A 101 -13.37 18.46 -4.37
C SER A 101 -13.03 17.08 -4.90
N ILE A 102 -12.30 16.31 -4.11
CA ILE A 102 -11.78 14.97 -4.46
C ILE A 102 -12.54 13.89 -3.69
N LYS A 103 -12.42 12.63 -4.10
CA LYS A 103 -12.98 11.45 -3.41
C LYS A 103 -12.10 10.23 -3.70
N LEU A 104 -12.32 9.14 -2.97
CA LEU A 104 -11.66 7.85 -3.24
C LEU A 104 -12.55 6.91 -4.07
N GLU A 105 -13.87 6.96 -3.88
CA GLU A 105 -14.79 6.07 -4.58
C GLU A 105 -14.76 6.30 -6.11
N GLY A 106 -14.51 5.23 -6.85
CA GLY A 106 -14.42 5.24 -8.32
C GLY A 106 -13.05 5.68 -8.86
N TYR A 107 -12.04 5.84 -8.00
CA TYR A 107 -10.68 6.15 -8.42
C TYR A 107 -9.85 4.87 -8.50
N LYS A 108 -9.01 4.80 -9.53
CA LYS A 108 -7.84 3.93 -9.57
C LYS A 108 -6.68 4.63 -8.87
N LYS A 109 -5.83 3.85 -8.22
CA LYS A 109 -4.76 4.33 -7.34
C LYS A 109 -3.41 3.69 -7.72
N GLN A 110 -2.35 4.48 -7.77
CA GLN A 110 -0.98 3.99 -7.89
C GLN A 110 -0.19 4.39 -6.66
N TYR A 111 0.46 3.42 -6.02
CA TYR A 111 1.32 3.65 -4.87
C TYR A 111 2.77 3.40 -5.24
N VAL A 112 3.61 4.40 -4.99
CA VAL A 112 5.05 4.33 -5.17
C VAL A 112 5.72 4.60 -3.83
N ALA A 113 6.32 3.57 -3.24
CA ALA A 113 6.94 3.66 -1.93
C ALA A 113 8.46 3.80 -2.03
N VAL A 114 9.00 4.67 -1.18
CA VAL A 114 10.43 5.00 -1.14
C VAL A 114 10.92 5.12 0.30
N ILE A 115 12.23 4.99 0.51
CA ILE A 115 12.91 5.37 1.74
C ILE A 115 13.63 6.69 1.50
N ASN A 116 13.29 7.71 2.29
CA ASN A 116 13.91 9.02 2.22
C ASN A 116 15.30 9.03 2.90
N GLN A 117 16.01 10.16 2.82
CA GLN A 117 17.36 10.30 3.39
C GLN A 117 17.43 10.15 4.92
N LYS A 118 16.29 10.27 5.62
CA LYS A 118 16.19 10.06 7.07
C LYS A 118 15.92 8.60 7.43
N GLY A 119 15.74 7.72 6.44
CA GLY A 119 15.34 6.33 6.66
C GLY A 119 13.84 6.16 6.91
N GLU A 120 13.03 7.19 6.66
CA GLU A 120 11.58 7.12 6.80
C GLU A 120 10.95 6.65 5.50
N LYS A 121 9.88 5.86 5.60
CA LYS A 121 9.13 5.39 4.44
C LYS A 121 8.10 6.42 4.03
N GLU A 122 8.15 6.79 2.75
CA GLU A 122 7.20 7.70 2.14
C GLU A 122 6.49 7.02 0.97
N VAL A 123 5.26 7.44 0.69
CA VAL A 123 4.43 6.93 -0.39
C VAL A 123 3.93 8.11 -1.21
N TRP A 124 4.21 8.09 -2.50
CA TRP A 124 3.48 8.89 -3.45
C TRP A 124 2.26 8.11 -3.89
N ALA A 125 1.08 8.68 -3.63
CA ALA A 125 -0.20 8.14 -4.06
C ALA A 125 -0.73 9.01 -5.20
N ASN A 126 -1.02 8.36 -6.33
CA ASN A 126 -1.60 8.98 -7.51
C ASN A 126 -2.99 8.41 -7.77
N MET A 127 -3.96 9.29 -7.97
CA MET A 127 -5.37 8.96 -8.04
C MET A 127 -5.94 9.49 -9.34
N PHE A 128 -6.67 8.63 -10.06
CA PHE A 128 -7.37 9.02 -11.27
C PHE A 128 -8.70 8.28 -11.45
N CYS A 129 -9.70 8.88 -12.11
CA CYS A 129 -10.99 8.21 -12.31
C CYS A 129 -10.85 6.91 -13.11
N SER A 130 -11.81 6.00 -12.93
CA SER A 130 -11.84 4.65 -13.51
C SER A 130 -11.91 4.55 -15.04
N ASP A 131 -12.01 5.66 -15.77
CA ASP A 131 -12.36 5.67 -17.19
C ASP A 131 -11.21 5.21 -18.13
N PHE A 132 -10.06 4.86 -17.56
CA PHE A 132 -8.96 4.24 -18.31
C PHE A 132 -9.22 2.75 -18.51
N GLU A 133 -9.73 2.38 -19.70
CA GLU A 133 -9.97 0.97 -20.08
C GLU A 133 -8.67 0.15 -20.23
N ALA A 134 -7.54 0.81 -20.48
CA ALA A 134 -6.27 0.14 -20.73
C ALA A 134 -5.52 -0.18 -19.43
N GLU A 135 -5.06 -1.42 -19.28
CA GLU A 135 -4.38 -1.96 -18.09
C GLU A 135 -2.96 -1.43 -17.83
N TYR A 136 -2.48 -0.50 -18.67
CA TYR A 136 -1.15 0.10 -18.53
C TYR A 136 -0.94 0.79 -17.17
N TRP A 137 -2.03 1.28 -16.58
CA TRP A 137 -2.03 1.92 -15.27
C TRP A 137 -1.52 1.00 -14.15
N LYS A 138 -1.55 -0.33 -14.33
CA LYS A 138 -1.03 -1.29 -13.34
C LYS A 138 0.49 -1.36 -13.33
N VAL A 139 1.15 -0.99 -14.43
CA VAL A 139 2.58 -1.23 -14.67
C VAL A 139 3.39 0.04 -14.95
N GLY A 140 2.74 1.16 -15.29
CA GLY A 140 3.41 2.44 -15.55
C GLY A 140 2.64 3.61 -14.96
N ILE A 141 3.34 4.65 -14.57
CA ILE A 141 2.76 5.86 -13.97
C ILE A 141 1.78 6.50 -14.95
N VAL A 142 0.55 6.73 -14.50
CA VAL A 142 -0.39 7.57 -15.23
C VAL A 142 -0.02 9.01 -14.93
N ASP A 143 0.32 9.77 -15.97
CA ASP A 143 0.66 11.19 -15.89
C ASP A 143 -0.08 11.92 -17.01
N VAL A 144 -0.76 13.01 -16.66
CA VAL A 144 -1.61 13.79 -17.57
C VAL A 144 -1.46 15.27 -17.28
N ASP A 145 -1.63 16.11 -18.30
CA ASP A 145 -1.48 17.57 -18.17
C ASP A 145 -2.64 18.21 -17.39
N ASP A 146 -3.87 17.78 -17.69
CA ASP A 146 -5.12 18.28 -17.11
C ASP A 146 -6.02 17.10 -16.69
N GLY A 147 -7.01 17.38 -15.86
CA GLY A 147 -7.95 16.36 -15.36
C GLY A 147 -8.84 16.84 -14.23
N GLY A 148 -8.57 18.01 -13.67
CA GLY A 148 -9.34 18.54 -12.56
C GLY A 148 -9.27 17.65 -11.33
N ASN A 149 -10.36 17.57 -10.59
CA ASN A 149 -10.46 16.63 -9.47
C ASN A 149 -10.30 15.15 -9.87
N CYS A 150 -10.47 14.81 -11.15
CA CYS A 150 -10.31 13.46 -11.65
C CYS A 150 -8.86 12.98 -11.70
N PHE A 151 -7.88 13.87 -11.50
CA PHE A 151 -6.48 13.51 -11.42
C PHE A 151 -5.79 14.32 -10.32
N TRP A 152 -5.31 13.63 -9.29
CA TRP A 152 -4.61 14.26 -8.18
C TRP A 152 -3.57 13.33 -7.61
N ASN A 153 -2.56 13.88 -6.93
CA ASN A 153 -1.53 13.14 -6.25
C ASN A 153 -1.14 13.77 -4.91
N VAL A 154 -0.61 12.96 -4.00
CA VAL A 154 -0.20 13.38 -2.66
C VAL A 154 0.95 12.51 -2.18
N LYS A 155 1.81 13.07 -1.34
CA LYS A 155 2.86 12.34 -0.64
C LYS A 155 2.47 12.10 0.80
N ILE A 156 2.81 10.92 1.32
CA ILE A 156 2.48 10.46 2.66
C ILE A 156 3.76 9.98 3.33
N ASN A 157 4.05 10.45 4.54
CA ASN A 157 5.13 9.91 5.37
C ASN A 157 4.52 8.95 6.40
N LEU A 158 4.86 7.66 6.32
CA LEU A 158 4.27 6.64 7.18
C LEU A 158 4.81 6.65 8.61
N ALA A 159 6.00 7.22 8.82
CA ALA A 159 6.58 7.36 10.15
C ALA A 159 5.88 8.45 10.97
N THR A 160 5.52 9.57 10.34
CA THR A 160 4.80 10.67 11.00
C THR A 160 3.29 10.55 10.91
N GLY A 161 2.76 9.84 9.91
CA GLY A 161 1.34 9.77 9.60
C GLY A 161 0.80 11.03 8.93
N GLU A 162 1.68 11.91 8.45
CA GLU A 162 1.32 13.17 7.79
C GLU A 162 1.34 13.00 6.27
N TYR A 163 0.52 13.80 5.59
CA TYR A 163 0.57 13.97 4.15
C TYR A 163 1.10 15.36 3.79
N TYR A 164 1.65 15.51 2.59
CA TYR A 164 2.17 16.76 2.08
C TYR A 164 2.13 16.77 0.54
N GLU A 165 2.32 17.96 -0.05
CA GLU A 165 2.34 18.15 -1.51
C GLU A 165 1.10 17.59 -2.22
N LEU A 166 -0.09 17.81 -1.66
CA LEU A 166 -1.35 17.54 -2.37
C LEU A 166 -1.42 18.42 -3.62
N SER A 167 -1.50 17.78 -4.79
CA SER A 167 -1.65 18.43 -6.09
C SER A 167 -2.90 17.89 -6.78
N ILE A 168 -3.76 18.79 -7.27
CA ILE A 168 -4.94 18.47 -8.07
C ILE A 168 -4.76 19.16 -9.42
N ASN A 169 -4.91 18.43 -10.51
CA ASN A 169 -4.64 18.96 -11.84
C ASN A 169 -5.62 20.07 -12.23
N GLY A 170 -5.20 20.88 -13.21
CA GLY A 170 -6.01 21.90 -13.85
C GLY A 170 -7.16 21.31 -14.67
N TYR A 171 -8.08 22.17 -15.08
CA TYR A 171 -9.07 21.88 -16.10
C TYR A 171 -8.64 22.56 -17.40
N ALA A 172 -8.61 21.80 -18.50
CA ALA A 172 -8.44 22.30 -19.87
C ALA A 172 -9.71 22.97 -20.41
#